data_AF-U9VQG6-F1
#
_entry.id   AF-U9VQG6-F1
#
_cell.length_a   1.000
_cell.length_b   1.000
_cell.length_c   1.000
_cell.angle_alpha   90.00
_cell.angle_beta   90.00
_cell.angle_gamma   90.00
#
_symmetry.space_group_name_H-M   'P 1'
#
loop_
_entity.id
_entity.type
_entity.pdbx_description
1 polymer ?
#
loop_
_entity_poly.entity_id
_entity_poly.type
_entity_poly.pdbx_seq_one_letter_code
_entity_poly.pdbx_strand_id
1 'polypeptide(L)' 'MNGRFAKLMHIADPDYINTVFSFPYRGVTIQIASSTHLDAKIYTAWIDYATGSAVAVPKAYSRSEAIRRAKTWVMEKFTF' A
#
# COMPACT_ATOMS: atom_id res chain seq x y z
N MET A 1 -26.32 -16.13 -36.21
CA MET A 1 -25.81 -15.53 -34.96
C MET A 1 -24.68 -16.42 -34.45
N ASN A 2 -23.44 -15.92 -34.39
CA ASN A 2 -22.33 -16.48 -33.59
C ASN A 2 -21.12 -15.55 -33.71
N GLY A 3 -21.15 -14.46 -32.94
CA GLY A 3 -19.98 -13.59 -32.74
C GLY A 3 -19.07 -14.21 -31.69
N ARG A 4 -17.96 -14.81 -32.12
CA ARG A 4 -16.79 -15.05 -31.25
C ARG A 4 -16.17 -13.69 -30.94
N PHE A 5 -16.60 -13.08 -29.85
CA PHE A 5 -15.90 -11.91 -29.32
C PHE A 5 -14.65 -12.37 -28.61
N ALA A 6 -13.55 -11.76 -29.02
CA ALA A 6 -12.21 -12.00 -28.54
C ALA A 6 -12.16 -12.01 -27.02
N LYS A 7 -11.38 -12.95 -26.49
CA LYS A 7 -10.84 -12.91 -25.13
C LYS A 7 -9.97 -11.65 -25.03
N LEU A 8 -10.63 -10.52 -24.78
CA LEU A 8 -9.97 -9.29 -24.38
C LEU A 8 -9.35 -9.62 -23.03
N MET A 9 -8.02 -9.57 -23.03
CA MET A 9 -7.16 -9.44 -21.87
C MET A 9 -7.90 -8.64 -20.80
N HIS A 10 -8.42 -9.35 -19.80
CA HIS A 10 -9.02 -8.75 -18.63
C HIS A 10 -7.87 -8.01 -17.97
N ILE A 11 -7.74 -6.71 -18.24
CA ILE A 11 -7.03 -5.80 -17.35
C ILE A 11 -7.75 -6.04 -16.03
N ALA A 12 -7.13 -6.84 -15.16
CA ALA A 12 -7.62 -7.06 -13.81
C ALA A 12 -7.99 -5.69 -13.28
N ASP A 13 -9.24 -5.53 -12.84
CA ASP A 13 -9.68 -4.35 -12.12
C ASP A 13 -8.50 -3.91 -11.26
N PRO A 14 -7.93 -2.72 -11.47
CA PRO A 14 -6.78 -2.31 -10.68
C PRO A 14 -7.22 -2.48 -9.24
N ASP A 15 -6.48 -3.29 -8.49
CA ASP A 15 -6.70 -3.47 -7.06
C ASP A 15 -6.47 -2.10 -6.45
N TYR A 16 -7.51 -1.26 -6.47
CA TYR A 16 -7.48 0.08 -5.92
C TYR A 16 -7.12 -0.14 -4.48
N ILE A 17 -5.94 0.37 -4.12
CA ILE A 17 -5.45 0.30 -2.76
C ILE A 17 -6.58 0.79 -1.86
N ASN A 18 -7.18 -0.12 -1.10
CA ASN A 18 -8.11 0.23 -0.05
C ASN A 18 -7.27 0.89 1.04
N THR A 19 -6.92 2.17 0.83
CA THR A 19 -6.19 2.99 1.79
C THR A 19 -7.09 3.14 3.00
N VAL A 20 -6.81 2.36 4.03
CA VAL A 20 -7.60 2.33 5.26
C VAL A 20 -7.33 3.56 6.10
N PHE A 21 -6.12 4.13 5.97
CA PHE A 21 -5.65 5.18 6.86
C PHE A 21 -4.46 5.92 6.23
N SER A 22 -4.49 7.26 6.25
CA SER A 22 -3.37 8.10 5.80
C SER A 22 -3.14 9.23 6.80
N PHE A 23 -1.87 9.53 7.11
CA PHE A 23 -1.52 10.58 8.07
C PHE A 23 -0.12 11.15 7.83
N PRO A 24 0.10 12.44 8.09
CA PRO A 24 1.43 13.04 8.01
C PRO A 24 2.32 12.57 9.17
N TYR A 25 3.62 12.40 8.91
CA TYR A 25 4.63 12.10 9.90
C TYR A 25 5.99 12.64 9.44
N ARG A 26 6.56 13.60 10.19
CA ARG A 26 7.88 14.19 9.91
C ARG A 26 8.09 14.63 8.45
N GLY A 27 7.13 15.37 7.88
CA GLY A 27 7.26 15.92 6.52
C GLY A 27 6.99 14.94 5.38
N VAL A 28 6.68 13.67 5.68
CA VAL A 28 6.17 12.69 4.70
C VAL A 28 4.75 12.26 5.07
N THR A 29 4.05 11.61 4.15
CA THR A 29 2.72 11.03 4.39
C THR A 29 2.84 9.51 4.47
N ILE A 30 2.39 8.92 5.58
CA ILE A 30 2.30 7.47 5.74
C ILE A 30 0.89 7.04 5.33
N GLN A 31 0.79 6.13 4.36
CA GLN A 31 -0.45 5.51 3.94
C GLN A 31 -0.45 4.03 4.30
N ILE A 32 -1.51 3.58 4.96
CA ILE A 32 -1.72 2.18 5.32
C ILE A 32 -2.86 1.62 4.47
N ALA A 33 -2.51 0.61 3.68
CA ALA A 33 -3.45 -0.22 2.96
C ALA A 33 -3.73 -1.50 3.74
N SER A 34 -4.89 -2.11 3.52
CA SER A 34 -5.11 -3.50 3.93
C SER A 34 -5.70 -4.32 2.79
N SER A 35 -5.24 -5.55 2.68
CA SER A 35 -5.80 -6.55 1.77
C SER A 35 -5.96 -7.87 2.51
N THR A 36 -6.77 -8.76 1.93
CA THR A 36 -6.86 -10.15 2.38
C THR A 36 -6.01 -10.99 1.45
N HIS A 37 -5.05 -11.74 2.00
CA HIS A 37 -4.19 -12.64 1.24
C HIS A 37 -4.14 -14.00 1.95
N LEU A 38 -4.56 -15.06 1.26
CA LEU A 38 -4.67 -16.42 1.82
C LEU A 38 -5.46 -16.43 3.15
N ASP A 39 -6.64 -15.82 3.14
CA ASP A 39 -7.55 -15.65 4.30
C ASP A 39 -6.98 -14.85 5.50
N ALA A 40 -5.76 -14.33 5.39
CA ALA A 40 -5.16 -13.46 6.39
C ALA A 40 -5.26 -11.99 5.97
N LYS A 41 -5.73 -11.14 6.89
CA LYS A 41 -5.67 -9.69 6.70
C LYS A 41 -4.22 -9.23 6.84
N ILE A 42 -3.70 -8.61 5.79
CA ILE A 42 -2.36 -8.02 5.78
C ILE A 42 -2.45 -6.50 5.63
N TYR A 43 -1.44 -5.83 6.15
CA TYR A 43 -1.29 -4.37 6.07
C TYR A 43 0.00 -4.04 5.33
N THR A 44 -0.09 -3.06 4.44
CA THR A 44 1.05 -2.52 3.68
C THR A 44 1.18 -1.04 4.00
N ALA A 45 2.41 -0.55 4.19
CA ALA A 45 2.68 0.86 4.41
C ALA A 45 3.46 1.46 3.24
N TRP A 46 2.91 2.53 2.69
CA TRP A 46 3.51 3.39 1.69
C TRP A 46 3.90 4.73 2.32
N ILE A 47 4.97 5.31 1.83
CA ILE A 47 5.48 6.62 2.24
C ILE A 47 5.48 7.49 1.01
N ASP A 48 4.64 8.52 1.03
CA ASP A 48 4.61 9.56 0.02
C ASP A 48 5.41 10.76 0.51
N TYR A 49 6.28 11.27 -0.35
CA TYR A 49 7.15 12.41 -0.10
C TYR A 49 7.18 13.31 -1.35
N ALA A 50 7.76 14.50 -1.22
CA ALA A 50 7.63 15.55 -2.25
C ALA A 50 8.04 15.11 -3.67
N THR A 51 8.97 14.16 -3.80
CA THR A 51 9.52 13.72 -5.08
C THR A 51 9.09 12.31 -5.49
N GLY A 52 8.21 11.63 -4.73
CA GLY A 52 7.72 10.31 -5.09
C GLY A 52 7.10 9.52 -3.93
N SER A 53 6.96 8.21 -4.16
CA SER A 53 6.37 7.27 -3.21
C SER A 53 7.21 6.00 -3.09
N ALA A 54 7.25 5.40 -1.90
CA ALA A 54 7.97 4.16 -1.64
C ALA A 54 7.16 3.20 -0.76
N VAL A 55 7.30 1.89 -1.00
CA VAL A 55 6.77 0.85 -0.11
C VAL A 55 7.74 0.65 1.05
N ALA A 56 7.42 1.19 2.23
CA ALA A 56 8.25 1.00 3.43
C ALA A 56 8.00 -0.34 4.13
N VAL A 57 6.75 -0.82 4.11
CA VAL A 57 6.36 -2.08 4.73
C VAL A 57 5.49 -2.87 3.75
N PRO A 58 6.04 -3.86 3.04
CA PRO A 58 5.25 -4.63 2.06
C PRO A 58 4.18 -5.48 2.75
N LYS A 59 4.45 -5.96 3.98
CA LYS A 59 3.56 -6.83 4.75
C LYS A 59 3.76 -6.67 6.26
N ALA A 60 2.65 -6.54 6.96
CA ALA A 60 2.49 -6.64 8.41
C ALA A 60 1.16 -7.32 8.74
N TYR A 61 1.06 -8.02 9.87
CA TYR A 61 -0.16 -8.74 10.25
C TYR A 61 -1.12 -7.90 11.09
N SER A 62 -0.68 -6.73 11.52
CA SER A 62 -1.52 -5.76 12.22
C SER A 62 -1.24 -4.33 11.75
N ARG A 63 -2.26 -3.47 11.90
CA ARG A 63 -2.15 -2.05 11.57
C ARG A 63 -1.08 -1.35 12.42
N SER A 64 -1.01 -1.67 13.72
CA SER A 64 -0.05 -1.09 14.65
C SER A 64 1.39 -1.48 14.29
N GLU A 65 1.62 -2.74 13.90
CA GLU A 65 2.92 -3.20 13.42
C GLU A 65 3.33 -2.45 12.13
N ALA A 66 2.41 -2.31 11.17
CA ALA A 66 2.66 -1.57 9.93
C ALA A 66 3.06 -0.12 10.22
N ILE A 67 2.33 0.57 11.10
CA ILE A 67 2.62 1.95 11.50
C ILE A 67 3.96 2.06 12.21
N ARG A 68 4.25 1.16 13.17
CA ARG A 68 5.52 1.19 13.91
C ARG A 68 6.71 1.03 12.97
N ARG A 69 6.65 0.04 12.07
CA ARG A 69 7.72 -0.23 11.09
C ARG A 69 7.85 0.88 10.06
N ALA A 70 6.74 1.47 9.61
CA ALA A 70 6.75 2.62 8.71
C ALA A 70 7.46 3.83 9.34
N LYS A 71 7.15 4.15 10.61
CA LYS A 71 7.84 5.23 11.34
C LYS A 71 9.33 4.96 11.48
N THR A 72 9.73 3.74 11.83
CA THR A 72 11.15 3.35 11.89
C THR A 72 11.83 3.54 10.53
N TRP A 73 11.22 3.05 9.45
CA TRP A 73 11.78 3.20 8.11
C TRP A 73 11.94 4.68 7.71
N VAL A 74 10.96 5.52 8.02
CA VAL A 74 11.05 6.98 7.79
C VAL A 74 12.23 7.59 8.53
N MET A 75 12.44 7.20 9.79
CA MET A 75 13.59 7.64 10.59
C MET A 75 14.94 7.18 10.04
N GLU A 76 14.99 6.02 9.37
CA GLU A 76 16.21 5.46 8.78
C GLU A 76 16.54 6.03 7.40
N LYS A 77 15.54 6.44 6.63
CA LYS A 77 15.70 6.83 5.22
C LYS A 77 15.69 8.32 4.96
N PHE A 78 15.09 9.11 5.85
CA PHE A 78 15.00 10.55 5.68
C PHE A 78 15.82 11.25 6.76
N THR A 79 16.54 12.28 6.32
CA THR A 79 17.12 13.29 7.21
C THR A 79 16.12 14.44 7.31
N PHE A 80 15.91 14.95 8.52
CA PHE A 80 14.98 16.05 8.82
C PHE A 80 15.72 17.20 9.47
#